data_AF-A0A925SU37-F1
#
_entry.id   AF-A0A925SU37-F1
#
_cell.length_a   1.000
_cell.length_b   1.000
_cell.length_c   1.000
_cell.angle_alpha   90.00
_cell.angle_beta   90.00
_cell.angle_gamma   90.00
#
_symmetry.space_group_name_H-M   'P 1'
#
loop_
_entity.id
_entity.type
_entity.pdbx_description
1 polymer ?
#
loop_
_entity_poly.entity_id
_entity_poly.type
_entity_poly.pdbx_seq_one_letter_code
_entity_poly.pdbx_strand_id
1 'polypeptide(L)'
;IAISVDMLDTGIDVPEIVNLVFAKPVKSKVKFWQMIGRGTRLCKHLFGPGRHKTVFRIFDHWGNFEYFDQNHPEAEPVQGKPLLQRVFETRIELAETALTKAELQIFEQAVTLIGKDLASLPEQTIAVREKWQEKQGVSRPEVLNQFSPASVQLLKREMAPLMQWVPIRDHVTAYEFDLLVATMQTEFLKGSGRFDDLKGDLINRVATLLMHLNPVRAKAETIKKVQQPAFWEGVSVPALEEVRQELRSIMHHRQKGDVDPSQPKIVDVSDGEIEFTQRKANLKEVDMAAYKRRVEEALKELFTSSPTLQKIRAGEPVTAGDLNALTSLVLTQHPGVNLELLKEFYIETAAPLDFIIRSLIGMDPEAVKCHFALFVQRYPKITANQTLFLSLLQNHIAKYGTVELAKLYEPPFTTINSDGLDGVFTDEQQIDDLLTIIQTFQLPHNKEFASA
;
A
#
# COMPACT_ATOMS: atom_id res chain seq x y z
N ILE A 1 -21.53 11.15 24.65
CA ILE A 1 -20.56 10.22 24.01
C ILE A 1 -21.21 9.73 22.74
N ALA A 2 -20.55 9.87 21.59
CA ALA A 2 -21.05 9.37 20.31
C ALA A 2 -20.14 8.21 19.88
N ILE A 3 -20.75 7.09 19.48
CA ILE A 3 -20.05 5.91 18.99
C ILE A 3 -20.30 5.82 17.49
N SER A 4 -19.23 5.76 16.70
CA SER A 4 -19.30 5.73 15.25
C SER A 4 -18.45 4.57 14.72
N VAL A 5 -19.04 3.75 13.86
CA VAL A 5 -18.35 2.59 13.27
C VAL A 5 -17.59 3.00 12.01
N ASP A 6 -18.09 3.94 11.19
CA ASP A 6 -17.41 4.51 10.02
C ASP A 6 -17.92 5.93 9.63
N MET A 7 -18.78 6.53 10.45
CA MET A 7 -19.59 7.71 10.08
C MET A 7 -19.08 9.05 10.64
N LEU A 8 -17.86 9.09 11.19
CA LEU A 8 -17.16 10.37 11.45
C LEU A 8 -16.15 10.72 10.34
N ASP A 9 -16.07 9.89 9.29
CA ASP A 9 -15.08 10.04 8.24
C ASP A 9 -15.36 11.25 7.33
N THR A 10 -16.62 11.61 7.07
CA THR A 10 -16.97 12.81 6.30
C THR A 10 -18.35 13.37 6.68
N GLY A 11 -18.41 14.51 7.39
CA GLY A 11 -19.63 15.34 7.44
C GLY A 11 -20.05 15.91 8.79
N ILE A 12 -19.51 15.42 9.92
CA ILE A 12 -19.92 15.91 11.25
C ILE A 12 -18.97 16.99 11.77
N ASP A 13 -19.57 18.18 11.83
CA ASP A 13 -19.08 19.49 12.28
C ASP A 13 -19.11 19.79 13.79
N VAL A 14 -18.28 19.23 14.70
CA VAL A 14 -18.45 19.48 16.17
C VAL A 14 -17.21 20.09 16.84
N PRO A 15 -17.15 21.43 16.99
CA PRO A 15 -16.08 22.13 17.70
C PRO A 15 -15.92 21.75 19.19
N GLU A 16 -17.00 21.30 19.83
CA GLU A 16 -17.08 20.99 21.26
C GLU A 16 -16.43 19.65 21.66
N ILE A 17 -15.85 18.90 20.72
CA ILE A 17 -15.21 17.60 21.01
C ILE A 17 -14.01 17.79 21.95
N VAL A 18 -14.07 17.29 23.18
CA VAL A 18 -12.97 17.39 24.15
C VAL A 18 -12.18 16.08 24.31
N ASN A 19 -12.77 14.96 23.92
CA ASN A 19 -12.17 13.63 24.03
C ASN A 19 -12.42 12.84 22.73
N LEU A 20 -11.38 12.21 22.20
CA LEU A 20 -11.44 11.29 21.07
C LEU A 20 -10.93 9.92 21.52
N VAL A 21 -11.68 8.86 21.24
CA VAL A 21 -11.35 7.51 21.69
C VAL A 21 -11.16 6.60 20.47
N PHE A 22 -9.96 6.06 20.28
CA PHE A 22 -9.70 4.99 19.34
C PHE A 22 -9.95 3.64 20.03
N ALA A 23 -11.07 3.01 19.66
CA ALA A 23 -11.50 1.71 20.18
C ALA A 23 -11.41 0.58 19.13
N LYS A 24 -10.79 0.85 17.98
CA LYS A 24 -10.53 -0.12 16.91
C LYS A 24 -9.20 0.22 16.22
N PRO A 25 -8.54 -0.76 15.56
CA PRO A 25 -7.38 -0.47 14.74
C PRO A 25 -7.78 0.36 13.50
N VAL A 26 -7.03 1.43 13.24
CA VAL A 26 -7.14 2.26 12.05
C VAL A 26 -6.03 1.84 11.08
N LYS A 27 -6.42 1.32 9.91
CA LYS A 27 -5.47 0.79 8.93
C LYS A 27 -5.01 1.81 7.88
N SER A 28 -5.65 2.98 7.81
CA SER A 28 -5.35 4.00 6.81
C SER A 28 -4.78 5.24 7.49
N LYS A 29 -3.59 5.66 7.06
CA LYS A 29 -2.90 6.86 7.55
C LYS A 29 -3.74 8.12 7.31
N VAL A 30 -4.38 8.21 6.14
CA VAL A 30 -5.29 9.31 5.78
C VAL A 30 -6.49 9.37 6.73
N LYS A 31 -7.16 8.24 6.99
CA LYS A 31 -8.30 8.20 7.92
C LYS A 31 -7.87 8.54 9.35
N PHE A 32 -6.73 8.03 9.80
CA PHE A 32 -6.19 8.32 11.13
C PHE A 32 -6.04 9.82 11.37
N TRP A 33 -5.40 10.54 10.44
CA TRP A 33 -5.25 11.98 10.54
C TRP A 33 -6.56 12.76 10.40
N GLN A 34 -7.47 12.29 9.54
CA GLN A 34 -8.82 12.88 9.44
C GLN A 34 -9.60 12.77 10.75
N MET A 35 -9.50 11.63 11.44
CA MET A 35 -10.13 11.43 12.75
C MET A 35 -9.55 12.38 13.79
N ILE A 36 -8.21 12.49 13.88
CA ILE A 36 -7.53 13.43 14.80
C ILE A 36 -7.94 14.88 14.51
N GLY A 37 -8.01 15.25 13.23
CA GLY A 37 -8.39 16.59 12.77
C GLY A 37 -9.79 17.04 13.23
N ARG A 38 -10.66 16.13 13.67
CA ARG A 38 -11.97 16.50 14.26
C ARG A 38 -11.82 17.15 15.65
N GLY A 39 -10.80 16.75 16.42
CA GLY A 39 -10.59 17.25 17.78
C GLY A 39 -9.93 18.63 17.87
N THR A 40 -9.26 19.09 16.79
CA THR A 40 -8.38 20.27 16.80
C THR A 40 -9.09 21.62 16.84
N ARG A 41 -10.41 21.64 16.62
CA ARG A 41 -11.20 22.88 16.58
C ARG A 41 -11.27 23.54 17.96
N LEU A 42 -10.93 24.82 18.01
CA LEU A 42 -11.07 25.64 19.21
C LEU A 42 -12.55 25.99 19.43
N CYS A 43 -12.98 26.00 20.69
CA CYS A 43 -14.35 26.37 21.05
C CYS A 43 -14.34 27.34 22.23
N LYS A 44 -14.93 28.53 22.05
CA LYS A 44 -14.93 29.56 23.08
C LYS A 44 -16.00 29.27 24.14
N HIS A 45 -15.68 29.54 25.41
CA HIS A 45 -16.62 29.42 26.54
C HIS A 45 -17.19 28.02 26.78
N LEU A 46 -16.58 26.97 26.20
CA LEU A 46 -17.05 25.59 26.32
C LEU A 46 -17.13 25.11 27.78
N PHE A 47 -16.20 25.56 28.62
CA PHE A 47 -16.15 25.18 30.04
C PHE A 47 -16.68 26.28 30.98
N GLY A 48 -17.42 27.25 30.42
CA GLY A 48 -17.98 28.41 31.13
C GLY A 48 -17.43 29.77 30.66
N PRO A 49 -17.96 30.89 31.19
CA PRO A 49 -17.51 32.24 30.84
C PRO A 49 -15.99 32.40 31.00
N GLY A 50 -15.31 32.89 29.95
CA GLY A 50 -13.85 32.98 29.86
C GLY A 50 -13.06 31.65 29.75
N ARG A 51 -13.70 30.47 29.76
CA ARG A 51 -13.00 29.17 29.73
C ARG A 51 -13.17 28.47 28.39
N HIS A 52 -12.15 28.57 27.54
CA HIS A 52 -12.14 28.05 26.19
C HIS A 52 -11.54 26.63 26.12
N LYS A 53 -11.92 25.88 25.08
CA LYS A 53 -11.22 24.67 24.67
C LYS A 53 -9.93 25.05 23.95
N THR A 54 -8.79 24.78 24.59
CA THR A 54 -7.44 24.98 24.05
C THR A 54 -6.75 23.66 23.68
N VAL A 55 -7.20 22.56 24.27
CA VAL A 55 -6.67 21.21 24.06
C VAL A 55 -7.83 20.21 24.02
N PHE A 56 -7.56 19.03 23.46
CA PHE A 56 -8.44 17.87 23.51
C PHE A 56 -7.60 16.64 23.88
N ARG A 57 -8.23 15.59 24.39
CA ARG A 57 -7.56 14.35 24.80
C ARG A 57 -7.84 13.25 23.79
N ILE A 58 -6.84 12.41 23.58
CA ILE A 58 -6.95 11.20 22.77
C ILE A 58 -6.69 9.99 23.67
N PHE A 59 -7.58 9.00 23.60
CA PHE A 59 -7.44 7.72 24.26
C PHE A 59 -7.24 6.65 23.19
N ASP A 60 -6.06 6.04 23.13
CA ASP A 60 -5.73 5.02 22.15
C ASP A 60 -5.64 3.65 22.82
N HIS A 61 -6.66 2.82 22.64
CA HIS A 61 -6.71 1.48 23.23
C HIS A 61 -6.07 0.40 22.35
N TRP A 62 -5.61 0.77 21.14
CA TRP A 62 -5.19 -0.20 20.12
C TRP A 62 -3.80 0.06 19.54
N GLY A 63 -3.03 0.96 20.15
CA GLY A 63 -1.67 1.28 19.71
C GLY A 63 -1.61 1.86 18.29
N ASN A 64 -2.65 2.57 17.86
CA ASN A 64 -2.70 3.23 16.54
C ASN A 64 -1.54 4.23 16.36
N PHE A 65 -1.17 4.97 17.40
CA PHE A 65 -0.01 5.88 17.33
C PHE A 65 1.29 5.13 17.09
N GLU A 66 1.52 4.02 17.81
CA GLU A 66 2.72 3.18 17.61
C GLU A 66 2.74 2.54 16.22
N TYR A 67 1.58 2.13 15.71
CA TYR A 67 1.44 1.57 14.37
C TYR A 67 1.83 2.56 13.26
N PHE A 68 1.44 3.83 13.38
CA PHE A 68 1.75 4.87 12.38
C PHE A 68 3.09 5.59 12.60
N ASP A 69 3.69 5.52 13.80
CA ASP A 69 5.03 6.06 14.10
C ASP A 69 6.15 5.11 13.62
N GLN A 70 5.87 3.82 13.43
CA GLN A 70 6.82 2.89 12.82
C GLN A 70 6.81 3.08 11.30
N ASN A 71 7.98 3.36 10.70
CA ASN A 71 8.20 3.36 9.25
C ASN A 71 8.00 1.94 8.69
N HIS A 72 6.76 1.46 8.69
CA HIS A 72 6.38 0.27 7.96
C HIS A 72 6.15 0.67 6.51
N PRO A 73 6.76 -0.02 5.52
CA PRO A 73 6.30 0.10 4.15
C PRO A 73 4.81 -0.19 4.15
N GLU A 74 4.01 0.70 3.53
CA GLU A 74 2.57 0.58 3.47
C GLU A 74 2.22 -0.85 3.03
N ALA A 75 1.68 -1.64 3.95
CA ALA A 75 1.10 -2.92 3.57
C ALA A 75 -0.12 -2.57 2.72
N GLU A 76 0.05 -2.62 1.40
CA GLU A 76 -1.05 -2.55 0.46
C GLU A 76 -2.14 -3.48 0.99
N PRO A 77 -3.38 -3.01 1.17
CA PRO A 77 -4.45 -3.88 1.60
C PRO A 77 -4.54 -4.97 0.55
N VAL A 78 -4.09 -6.19 0.90
CA VAL A 78 -4.30 -7.37 0.07
C VAL A 78 -5.81 -7.51 -0.02
N GLN A 79 -6.39 -6.96 -1.09
CA GLN A 79 -7.78 -7.22 -1.41
C GLN A 79 -7.88 -8.73 -1.55
N GLY A 80 -8.56 -9.35 -0.60
CA GLY A 80 -8.77 -10.80 -0.62
C GLY A 80 -9.47 -11.15 -1.92
N LYS A 81 -8.92 -12.14 -2.65
CA LYS A 81 -9.51 -12.59 -3.90
C LYS A 81 -10.99 -12.92 -3.70
N PRO A 82 -11.90 -12.45 -4.57
CA PRO A 82 -13.32 -12.78 -4.53
C PRO A 82 -13.56 -14.29 -4.46
N LEU A 83 -14.65 -14.71 -3.82
CA LEU A 83 -14.96 -16.13 -3.59
C LEU A 83 -14.96 -16.95 -4.89
N LEU A 84 -15.63 -16.46 -5.94
CA LEU A 84 -15.68 -17.17 -7.22
C LEU A 84 -14.33 -17.19 -7.94
N GLN A 85 -13.50 -16.16 -7.78
CA GLN A 85 -12.13 -16.20 -8.29
C GLN A 85 -11.36 -17.33 -7.61
N ARG A 86 -11.50 -17.47 -6.28
CA ARG A 86 -10.87 -18.58 -5.54
C ARG A 86 -11.38 -19.94 -5.99
N VAL A 87 -12.71 -20.10 -6.13
CA VAL A 87 -13.32 -21.35 -6.63
C VAL A 87 -12.75 -21.73 -8.00
N PHE A 88 -12.69 -20.76 -8.91
CA PHE A 88 -12.18 -20.97 -10.26
C PHE A 88 -10.70 -21.34 -10.27
N GLU A 89 -9.86 -20.63 -9.51
CA GLU A 89 -8.44 -20.93 -9.35
C GLU A 89 -8.21 -22.33 -8.75
N THR A 90 -8.98 -22.71 -7.71
CA THR A 90 -8.87 -24.03 -7.10
C THR A 90 -9.32 -25.15 -8.06
N ARG A 91 -10.30 -24.91 -8.94
CA ARG A 91 -10.69 -25.88 -9.99
C ARG A 91 -9.62 -26.04 -11.06
N ILE A 92 -8.94 -24.95 -11.43
CA ILE A 92 -7.78 -25.01 -12.33
C ILE A 92 -6.65 -25.82 -11.68
N GLU A 93 -6.37 -25.56 -10.40
CA GLU A 93 -5.36 -26.30 -9.64
C GLU A 93 -5.71 -27.80 -9.51
N LEU A 94 -6.99 -28.13 -9.32
CA LEU A 94 -7.47 -29.51 -9.31
C LEU A 94 -7.20 -30.19 -10.66
N ALA A 95 -7.50 -29.51 -11.77
CA ALA A 95 -7.23 -30.04 -13.12
C ALA A 95 -5.72 -30.22 -13.38
N GLU A 96 -4.87 -29.25 -13.01
CA GLU A 96 -3.40 -29.38 -13.11
C GLU A 96 -2.88 -30.56 -12.29
N THR A 97 -3.38 -30.71 -11.05
CA THR A 97 -2.97 -31.79 -10.15
C THR A 97 -3.42 -33.15 -10.68
N ALA A 98 -4.66 -33.26 -11.16
CA ALA A 98 -5.19 -34.48 -11.75
C ALA A 98 -4.40 -34.90 -13.00
N LEU A 99 -4.07 -33.96 -13.89
CA LEU A 99 -3.25 -34.23 -15.07
C LEU A 99 -1.84 -34.72 -14.70
N THR A 100 -1.23 -34.08 -13.69
CA THR A 100 0.11 -34.48 -13.17
C THR A 100 0.10 -35.89 -12.57
N LYS A 101 -1.01 -36.29 -11.95
CA LYS A 101 -1.21 -37.62 -11.34
C LYS A 101 -1.77 -38.67 -12.32
N ALA A 102 -1.96 -38.30 -13.60
CA ALA A 102 -2.58 -39.14 -14.63
C ALA A 102 -4.03 -39.59 -14.33
N GLU A 103 -4.76 -38.81 -13.54
CA GLU A 103 -6.16 -39.05 -13.17
C GLU A 103 -7.13 -38.38 -14.18
N LEU A 104 -7.23 -38.98 -15.38
CA LEU A 104 -7.96 -38.37 -16.51
C LEU A 104 -9.45 -38.13 -16.23
N GLN A 105 -10.12 -39.03 -15.51
CA GLN A 105 -11.54 -38.87 -15.18
C GLN A 105 -11.79 -37.64 -14.29
N ILE A 106 -10.88 -37.38 -13.34
CA ILE A 106 -10.97 -36.22 -12.45
C ILE A 106 -10.67 -34.94 -13.23
N PHE A 107 -9.67 -35.00 -14.11
CA PHE A 107 -9.33 -33.90 -15.01
C PHE A 107 -10.52 -33.48 -15.88
N GLU A 108 -11.20 -34.42 -16.54
CA GLU A 108 -12.39 -34.12 -17.37
C GLU A 108 -13.53 -33.48 -16.56
N GLN A 109 -13.75 -33.94 -15.32
CA GLN A 109 -14.74 -33.35 -14.42
C GLN A 109 -14.37 -31.91 -14.04
N ALA A 110 -13.11 -31.66 -13.67
CA ALA A 110 -12.63 -30.33 -13.33
C ALA A 110 -12.72 -29.36 -14.53
N VAL A 111 -12.31 -29.80 -15.73
CA VAL A 111 -12.42 -29.02 -16.98
C VAL A 111 -13.87 -28.70 -17.31
N THR A 112 -14.79 -29.65 -17.12
CA THR A 112 -16.23 -29.41 -17.30
C THR A 112 -16.76 -28.32 -16.36
N LEU A 113 -16.29 -28.29 -15.11
CA LEU A 113 -16.67 -27.24 -14.16
C LEU A 113 -16.07 -25.88 -14.53
N ILE A 114 -14.81 -25.83 -14.97
CA ILE A 114 -14.15 -24.61 -15.48
C ILE A 114 -14.92 -24.04 -16.68
N GLY A 115 -15.35 -24.90 -17.62
CA GLY A 115 -16.16 -24.49 -18.76
C GLY A 115 -17.51 -23.88 -18.35
N LYS A 116 -18.16 -24.45 -17.33
CA LYS A 116 -19.40 -23.88 -16.75
C LYS A 116 -19.17 -22.52 -16.10
N ASP A 117 -18.04 -22.34 -15.41
CA ASP A 117 -17.70 -21.05 -14.80
C ASP A 117 -17.45 -19.97 -15.87
N LEU A 118 -16.72 -20.30 -16.94
CA LEU A 118 -16.51 -19.39 -18.08
C LEU A 118 -17.84 -19.00 -18.74
N ALA A 119 -18.77 -19.95 -18.90
CA ALA A 119 -20.10 -19.69 -19.44
C ALA A 119 -20.95 -18.78 -18.54
N SER A 120 -20.68 -18.76 -17.23
CA SER A 120 -21.40 -17.92 -16.26
C SER A 120 -20.98 -16.44 -16.27
N LEU A 121 -19.87 -16.10 -16.94
CA LEU A 121 -19.36 -14.72 -17.02
C LEU A 121 -20.35 -13.80 -17.78
N PRO A 122 -20.80 -12.69 -17.17
CA PRO A 122 -21.80 -11.80 -17.78
C PRO A 122 -21.20 -10.99 -18.93
N GLU A 123 -21.65 -11.32 -20.15
CA GLU A 123 -21.13 -10.77 -21.42
C GLU A 123 -21.49 -9.30 -21.67
N GLN A 124 -22.38 -8.74 -20.85
CA GLN A 124 -22.78 -7.33 -20.91
C GLN A 124 -21.82 -6.42 -20.13
N THR A 125 -20.95 -6.97 -19.29
CA THR A 125 -20.00 -6.19 -18.48
C THR A 125 -18.83 -5.74 -19.33
N ILE A 126 -18.44 -4.46 -19.22
CA ILE A 126 -17.33 -3.87 -20.00
C ILE A 126 -16.04 -4.68 -19.84
N ALA A 127 -15.66 -5.03 -18.61
CA ALA A 127 -14.47 -5.83 -18.33
C ALA A 127 -14.46 -7.21 -19.03
N VAL A 128 -15.63 -7.84 -19.17
CA VAL A 128 -15.77 -9.13 -19.86
C VAL A 128 -15.72 -8.93 -21.39
N ARG A 129 -16.29 -7.83 -21.89
CA ARG A 129 -16.28 -7.47 -23.32
C ARG A 129 -14.88 -7.14 -23.84
N GLU A 130 -14.08 -6.44 -23.03
CA GLU A 130 -12.68 -6.12 -23.36
C GLU A 130 -11.83 -7.38 -23.58
N LYS A 131 -12.19 -8.49 -22.91
CA LYS A 131 -11.50 -9.79 -22.96
C LYS A 131 -12.30 -10.86 -23.69
N TRP A 132 -13.22 -10.45 -24.56
CA TRP A 132 -14.18 -11.35 -25.22
C TRP A 132 -13.52 -12.38 -26.14
N GLN A 133 -12.51 -11.96 -26.91
CA GLN A 133 -11.83 -12.83 -27.86
C GLN A 133 -11.07 -13.93 -27.12
N GLU A 134 -10.39 -13.57 -26.04
CA GLU A 134 -9.68 -14.49 -25.16
C GLU A 134 -10.66 -15.46 -24.49
N LYS A 135 -11.77 -14.95 -23.92
CA LYS A 135 -12.85 -15.77 -23.35
C LYS A 135 -13.34 -16.79 -24.37
N GLN A 136 -13.69 -16.37 -25.59
CA GLN A 136 -14.17 -17.30 -26.62
C GLN A 136 -13.11 -18.33 -27.02
N GLY A 137 -11.85 -17.92 -27.14
CA GLY A 137 -10.74 -18.81 -27.46
C GLY A 137 -10.60 -19.94 -26.43
N VAL A 138 -10.54 -19.59 -25.15
CA VAL A 138 -10.40 -20.58 -24.06
C VAL A 138 -11.71 -21.24 -23.65
N SER A 139 -12.87 -20.81 -24.13
CA SER A 139 -14.14 -21.51 -23.85
C SER A 139 -14.38 -22.69 -24.81
N ARG A 140 -13.57 -22.84 -25.86
CA ARG A 140 -13.67 -23.95 -26.81
C ARG A 140 -13.33 -25.28 -26.13
N PRO A 141 -14.17 -26.33 -26.25
CA PRO A 141 -13.91 -27.63 -25.62
C PRO A 141 -12.55 -28.22 -25.99
N GLU A 142 -12.10 -28.04 -27.23
CA GLU A 142 -10.81 -28.56 -27.71
C GLU A 142 -9.64 -27.89 -26.98
N VAL A 143 -9.72 -26.58 -26.77
CA VAL A 143 -8.69 -25.78 -26.08
C VAL A 143 -8.69 -26.06 -24.57
N LEU A 144 -9.87 -26.19 -23.98
CA LEU A 144 -10.03 -26.55 -22.57
C LEU A 144 -9.50 -27.95 -22.26
N ASN A 145 -9.82 -28.93 -23.11
CA ASN A 145 -9.35 -30.30 -22.94
C ASN A 145 -7.84 -30.45 -23.22
N GLN A 146 -7.27 -29.64 -24.12
CA GLN A 146 -5.82 -29.62 -24.33
C GLN A 146 -5.07 -29.11 -23.09
N PHE A 147 -5.67 -28.15 -22.37
CA PHE A 147 -5.17 -27.61 -21.11
C PHE A 147 -3.67 -27.24 -21.16
N SER A 148 -3.27 -26.60 -22.27
CA SER A 148 -1.88 -26.21 -22.49
C SER A 148 -1.41 -25.21 -21.43
N PRO A 149 -0.10 -25.12 -21.14
CA PRO A 149 0.42 -24.14 -20.18
C PRO A 149 0.00 -22.69 -20.50
N ALA A 150 -0.08 -22.34 -21.79
CA ALA A 150 -0.56 -21.04 -22.25
C ALA A 150 -2.05 -20.83 -21.93
N SER A 151 -2.89 -21.84 -22.17
CA SER A 151 -4.33 -21.80 -21.85
C SER A 151 -4.53 -21.62 -20.34
N VAL A 152 -3.79 -22.38 -19.51
CA VAL A 152 -3.88 -22.30 -18.05
C VAL A 152 -3.44 -20.93 -17.53
N GLN A 153 -2.36 -20.37 -18.07
CA GLN A 153 -1.92 -19.02 -17.72
C GLN A 153 -2.98 -17.98 -18.07
N LEU A 154 -3.64 -18.11 -19.23
CA LEU A 154 -4.73 -17.21 -19.63
C LEU A 154 -5.93 -17.33 -18.68
N LEU A 155 -6.30 -18.56 -18.30
CA LEU A 155 -7.38 -18.80 -17.33
C LEU A 155 -7.06 -18.13 -15.97
N LYS A 156 -5.85 -18.30 -15.45
CA LYS A 156 -5.43 -17.73 -14.16
C LYS A 156 -5.30 -16.20 -14.18
N ARG A 157 -4.68 -15.63 -15.23
CA ARG A 157 -4.34 -14.21 -15.28
C ARG A 157 -5.49 -13.33 -15.76
N GLU A 158 -6.19 -13.77 -16.81
CA GLU A 158 -7.19 -12.94 -17.48
C GLU A 158 -8.62 -13.35 -17.09
N MET A 159 -8.93 -14.64 -17.00
CA MET A 159 -10.31 -15.09 -16.73
C MET A 159 -10.67 -15.12 -15.24
N ALA A 160 -9.75 -15.54 -14.37
CA ALA A 160 -10.02 -15.65 -12.93
C ALA A 160 -10.43 -14.31 -12.30
N PRO A 161 -9.80 -13.16 -12.60
CA PRO A 161 -10.25 -11.87 -12.08
C PRO A 161 -11.65 -11.47 -12.57
N LEU A 162 -12.08 -11.93 -13.76
CA LEU A 162 -13.41 -11.63 -14.29
C LEU A 162 -14.53 -12.32 -13.51
N MET A 163 -14.21 -13.37 -12.75
CA MET A 163 -15.17 -14.08 -11.90
C MET A 163 -15.78 -13.20 -10.81
N GLN A 164 -15.15 -12.06 -10.49
CA GLN A 164 -15.71 -11.07 -9.57
C GLN A 164 -17.04 -10.47 -10.06
N TRP A 165 -17.29 -10.49 -11.38
CA TRP A 165 -18.49 -9.91 -12.00
C TRP A 165 -19.69 -10.84 -12.01
N VAL A 166 -19.51 -12.12 -11.67
CA VAL A 166 -20.61 -13.09 -11.62
C VAL A 166 -21.48 -12.82 -10.39
N PRO A 167 -22.80 -12.67 -10.55
CA PRO A 167 -23.70 -12.41 -9.43
C PRO A 167 -23.85 -13.66 -8.55
N ILE A 168 -23.42 -13.58 -7.28
CA ILE A 168 -23.45 -14.73 -6.34
C ILE A 168 -24.44 -14.60 -5.18
N ARG A 169 -25.27 -13.55 -5.14
CA ARG A 169 -26.07 -13.16 -3.95
C ARG A 169 -26.87 -14.31 -3.33
N ASP A 170 -27.43 -15.21 -4.14
CA ASP A 170 -28.28 -16.32 -3.66
C ASP A 170 -27.54 -17.66 -3.56
N HIS A 171 -26.25 -17.69 -3.91
CA HIS A 171 -25.47 -18.93 -4.06
C HIS A 171 -24.16 -18.92 -3.27
N VAL A 172 -23.94 -17.92 -2.41
CA VAL A 172 -22.69 -17.76 -1.62
C VAL A 172 -22.31 -19.04 -0.88
N THR A 173 -23.23 -19.62 -0.11
CA THR A 173 -22.97 -20.84 0.68
C THR A 173 -22.73 -22.07 -0.19
N ALA A 174 -23.30 -22.11 -1.41
CA ALA A 174 -23.05 -23.19 -2.35
C ALA A 174 -21.63 -23.07 -2.93
N TYR A 175 -21.17 -21.85 -3.25
CA TYR A 175 -19.80 -21.62 -3.73
C TYR A 175 -18.75 -21.78 -2.65
N GLU A 176 -19.04 -21.44 -1.39
CA GLU A 176 -18.17 -21.77 -0.25
C GLU A 176 -17.98 -23.28 -0.09
N PHE A 177 -19.07 -24.04 -0.29
CA PHE A 177 -19.00 -25.49 -0.26
C PHE A 177 -18.26 -26.07 -1.47
N ASP A 178 -18.49 -25.53 -2.67
CA ASP A 178 -17.73 -25.90 -3.87
C ASP A 178 -16.23 -25.62 -3.69
N LEU A 179 -15.85 -24.51 -3.06
CA LEU A 179 -14.46 -24.19 -2.73
C LEU A 179 -13.87 -25.22 -1.76
N LEU A 180 -14.60 -25.54 -0.69
CA LEU A 180 -14.17 -26.53 0.30
C LEU A 180 -13.92 -27.88 -0.37
N VAL A 181 -14.89 -28.39 -1.14
CA VAL A 181 -14.77 -29.70 -1.79
C VAL A 181 -13.65 -29.69 -2.85
N ALA A 182 -13.55 -28.66 -3.69
CA ALA A 182 -12.46 -28.57 -4.67
C ALA A 182 -11.09 -28.56 -4.00
N THR A 183 -10.95 -27.85 -2.87
CA THR A 183 -9.71 -27.85 -2.07
C THR A 183 -9.42 -29.25 -1.51
N MET A 184 -10.44 -29.94 -0.98
CA MET A 184 -10.30 -31.31 -0.48
C MET A 184 -9.86 -32.28 -1.57
N GLN A 185 -10.46 -32.20 -2.76
CA GLN A 185 -10.10 -33.05 -3.89
C GLN A 185 -8.64 -32.82 -4.32
N THR A 186 -8.21 -31.55 -4.37
CA THR A 186 -6.83 -31.19 -4.69
C THR A 186 -5.84 -31.71 -3.63
N GLU A 187 -6.11 -31.48 -2.35
CA GLU A 187 -5.23 -31.93 -1.26
C GLU A 187 -5.19 -33.45 -1.13
N PHE A 188 -6.30 -34.14 -1.42
CA PHE A 188 -6.35 -35.60 -1.50
C PHE A 188 -5.40 -36.14 -2.60
N LEU A 189 -5.43 -35.57 -3.80
CA LEU A 189 -4.53 -35.97 -4.89
C LEU A 189 -3.05 -35.67 -4.59
N LYS A 190 -2.78 -34.60 -3.84
CA LYS A 190 -1.42 -34.26 -3.39
C LYS A 190 -0.91 -35.21 -2.30
N GLY A 191 -1.80 -35.88 -1.55
CA GLY A 191 -1.44 -36.67 -0.38
C GLY A 191 -1.04 -35.80 0.83
N SER A 192 -1.67 -34.63 0.95
CA SER A 192 -1.39 -33.64 1.99
C SER A 192 -2.16 -33.92 3.28
N GLY A 193 -1.51 -33.74 4.43
CA GLY A 193 -2.16 -33.87 5.75
C GLY A 193 -3.29 -32.85 6.00
N ARG A 194 -3.37 -31.79 5.18
CA ARG A 194 -4.49 -30.82 5.23
C ARG A 194 -5.84 -31.44 4.88
N PHE A 195 -5.85 -32.60 4.22
CA PHE A 195 -7.09 -33.30 3.91
C PHE A 195 -7.89 -33.64 5.17
N ASP A 196 -7.23 -34.05 6.26
CA ASP A 196 -7.91 -34.40 7.51
C ASP A 196 -8.55 -33.18 8.19
N ASP A 197 -7.90 -32.02 8.15
CA ASP A 197 -8.46 -30.77 8.65
C ASP A 197 -9.72 -30.37 7.87
N LEU A 198 -9.66 -30.46 6.53
CA LEU A 198 -10.79 -30.14 5.66
C LEU A 198 -11.94 -31.15 5.77
N LYS A 199 -11.61 -32.43 6.01
CA LYS A 199 -12.59 -33.46 6.36
C LYS A 199 -13.33 -33.09 7.64
N GLY A 200 -12.61 -32.64 8.67
CA GLY A 200 -13.21 -32.12 9.90
C GLY A 200 -14.17 -30.96 9.65
N ASP A 201 -13.77 -29.97 8.84
CA ASP A 201 -14.65 -28.86 8.45
C ASP A 201 -15.90 -29.36 7.71
N LEU A 202 -15.75 -30.23 6.70
CA LEU A 202 -16.89 -30.76 5.94
C LEU A 202 -17.89 -31.50 6.84
N ILE A 203 -17.42 -32.39 7.73
CA ILE A 203 -18.27 -33.13 8.67
C ILE A 203 -19.03 -32.14 9.58
N ASN A 204 -18.36 -31.13 10.13
CA ASN A 204 -18.98 -30.11 10.96
C ASN A 204 -20.04 -29.31 10.18
N ARG A 205 -19.74 -28.91 8.94
CA ARG A 205 -20.69 -28.19 8.09
C ARG A 205 -21.95 -29.02 7.82
N VAL A 206 -21.79 -30.30 7.51
CA VAL A 206 -22.90 -31.22 7.26
C VAL A 206 -23.70 -31.51 8.54
N ALA A 207 -23.04 -31.61 9.69
CA ALA A 207 -23.71 -31.80 10.98
C ALA A 207 -24.63 -30.63 11.38
N THR A 208 -24.30 -29.41 10.95
CA THR A 208 -25.14 -28.22 11.21
C THR A 208 -26.37 -28.08 10.31
N LEU A 209 -26.65 -29.02 9.40
CA LEU A 209 -27.83 -28.96 8.52
C LEU A 209 -29.15 -29.21 9.29
N LEU A 210 -30.15 -28.37 9.04
CA LEU A 210 -31.45 -28.44 9.72
C LEU A 210 -32.33 -29.57 9.14
N MET A 211 -32.26 -30.76 9.75
CA MET A 211 -32.97 -31.98 9.32
C MET A 211 -34.50 -31.90 9.30
N HIS A 212 -35.11 -30.89 9.93
CA HIS A 212 -36.57 -30.73 9.90
C HIS A 212 -37.09 -30.16 8.56
N LEU A 213 -36.23 -29.59 7.73
CA LEU A 213 -36.60 -28.98 6.44
C LEU A 213 -36.73 -30.04 5.32
N ASN A 214 -37.77 -29.95 4.49
CA ASN A 214 -38.02 -30.91 3.39
C ASN A 214 -36.83 -31.08 2.42
N PRO A 215 -36.16 -30.00 1.96
CA PRO A 215 -35.01 -30.15 1.05
C PRO A 215 -33.84 -30.92 1.68
N VAL A 216 -33.62 -30.73 2.98
CA VAL A 216 -32.56 -31.41 3.74
C VAL A 216 -32.91 -32.89 3.95
N ARG A 217 -34.18 -33.19 4.30
CA ARG A 217 -34.66 -34.58 4.46
C ARG A 217 -34.54 -35.41 3.20
N ALA A 218 -34.78 -34.80 2.03
CA ALA A 218 -34.62 -35.47 0.74
C ALA A 218 -33.18 -35.96 0.49
N LYS A 219 -32.19 -35.38 1.17
CA LYS A 219 -30.75 -35.70 1.05
C LYS A 219 -30.19 -36.39 2.31
N ALA A 220 -31.05 -36.91 3.18
CA ALA A 220 -30.66 -37.51 4.46
C ALA A 220 -29.68 -38.70 4.33
N GLU A 221 -29.82 -39.52 3.29
CA GLU A 221 -28.92 -40.65 3.03
C GLU A 221 -27.48 -40.17 2.80
N THR A 222 -27.28 -39.13 1.99
CA THR A 222 -25.97 -38.53 1.73
C THR A 222 -25.39 -37.88 2.99
N ILE A 223 -26.22 -37.19 3.79
CA ILE A 223 -25.83 -36.60 5.07
C ILE A 223 -25.33 -37.69 6.03
N LYS A 224 -26.07 -38.79 6.14
CA LYS A 224 -25.70 -39.94 6.99
C LYS A 224 -24.42 -40.62 6.50
N LYS A 225 -24.26 -40.82 5.19
CA LYS A 225 -23.05 -41.38 4.56
C LYS A 225 -21.79 -40.58 4.95
N VAL A 226 -21.85 -39.25 4.84
CA VAL A 226 -20.72 -38.35 5.16
C VAL A 226 -20.36 -38.36 6.65
N GLN A 227 -21.34 -38.59 7.55
CA GLN A 227 -21.09 -38.66 8.99
C GLN A 227 -20.50 -40.00 9.45
N GLN A 228 -20.53 -41.05 8.63
CA GLN A 228 -20.03 -42.37 9.01
C GLN A 228 -18.51 -42.47 8.79
N PRO A 229 -17.74 -42.99 9.77
CA PRO A 229 -16.30 -43.21 9.60
C PRO A 229 -15.95 -44.09 8.39
N ALA A 230 -16.76 -45.11 8.11
CA ALA A 230 -16.56 -46.04 7.01
C ALA A 230 -16.51 -45.37 5.62
N PHE A 231 -17.22 -44.25 5.42
CA PHE A 231 -17.14 -43.49 4.16
C PHE A 231 -15.74 -42.91 3.94
N TRP A 232 -15.07 -42.52 5.01
CA TRP A 232 -13.77 -41.86 4.95
C TRP A 232 -12.58 -42.82 4.85
N GLU A 233 -12.75 -44.09 5.22
CA GLU A 233 -11.72 -45.14 5.08
C GLU A 233 -11.47 -45.51 3.60
N GLY A 234 -12.48 -45.37 2.75
CA GLY A 234 -12.42 -45.66 1.31
C GLY A 234 -12.76 -44.47 0.41
N VAL A 235 -12.55 -43.23 0.89
CA VAL A 235 -12.95 -42.03 0.17
C VAL A 235 -12.15 -41.85 -1.13
N SER A 236 -12.82 -41.35 -2.17
CA SER A 236 -12.23 -41.04 -3.46
C SER A 236 -12.70 -39.67 -3.96
N VAL A 237 -11.95 -39.07 -4.90
CA VAL A 237 -12.32 -37.78 -5.49
C VAL A 237 -13.71 -37.81 -6.16
N PRO A 238 -14.09 -38.87 -6.92
CA PRO A 238 -15.47 -38.99 -7.43
C PRO A 238 -16.53 -39.05 -6.34
N ALA A 239 -16.25 -39.70 -5.19
CA ALA A 239 -17.17 -39.73 -4.06
C ALA A 239 -17.35 -38.34 -3.42
N LEU A 240 -16.28 -37.54 -3.33
CA LEU A 240 -16.36 -36.14 -2.89
C LEU A 240 -17.17 -35.28 -3.87
N GLU A 241 -17.06 -35.54 -5.18
CA GLU A 241 -17.85 -34.85 -6.19
C GLU A 241 -19.34 -35.19 -6.11
N GLU A 242 -19.69 -36.44 -5.84
CA GLU A 242 -21.09 -36.87 -5.57
C GLU A 242 -21.66 -36.10 -4.36
N VAL A 243 -20.89 -36.02 -3.26
CA VAL A 243 -21.25 -35.25 -2.07
C VAL A 243 -21.45 -33.77 -2.40
N ARG A 244 -20.58 -33.18 -3.23
CA ARG A 244 -20.71 -31.79 -3.68
C ARG A 244 -22.02 -31.55 -4.40
N GLN A 245 -22.34 -32.39 -5.38
CA GLN A 245 -23.53 -32.23 -6.22
C GLN A 245 -24.82 -32.37 -5.41
N GLU A 246 -24.87 -33.35 -4.50
CA GLU A 246 -26.05 -33.65 -3.69
C GLU A 246 -26.30 -32.58 -2.60
N LEU A 247 -25.24 -32.13 -1.91
CA LEU A 247 -25.38 -31.27 -0.75
C LEU A 247 -25.30 -29.77 -1.06
N ARG A 248 -24.69 -29.33 -2.17
CA ARG A 248 -24.48 -27.89 -2.47
C ARG A 248 -25.76 -27.04 -2.39
N SER A 249 -26.88 -27.60 -2.83
CA SER A 249 -28.16 -26.88 -2.89
C SER A 249 -28.75 -26.64 -1.51
N ILE A 250 -28.43 -27.48 -0.52
CA ILE A 250 -29.00 -27.42 0.83
C ILE A 250 -28.06 -26.79 1.86
N MET A 251 -26.81 -26.48 1.51
CA MET A 251 -25.83 -25.89 2.44
C MET A 251 -26.26 -24.55 3.04
N HIS A 252 -27.18 -23.83 2.40
CA HIS A 252 -27.75 -22.58 2.93
C HIS A 252 -28.71 -22.82 4.12
N HIS A 253 -29.22 -24.05 4.30
CA HIS A 253 -30.09 -24.47 5.39
C HIS A 253 -29.32 -24.90 6.66
N ARG A 254 -28.03 -24.61 6.73
CA ARG A 254 -27.24 -24.85 7.94
C ARG A 254 -27.68 -23.89 9.03
N GLN A 255 -27.72 -24.38 10.26
CA GLN A 255 -27.65 -23.53 11.42
C GLN A 255 -26.31 -22.81 11.35
N LYS A 256 -26.34 -21.55 10.90
CA LYS A 256 -25.26 -20.63 11.20
C LYS A 256 -25.19 -20.68 12.71
N GLY A 257 -24.08 -21.18 13.26
CA GLY A 257 -23.90 -21.17 14.71
C GLY A 257 -24.29 -19.79 15.20
N ASP A 258 -24.90 -19.71 16.38
CA ASP A 258 -24.95 -18.46 17.12
C ASP A 258 -23.50 -17.97 17.25
N VAL A 259 -23.03 -17.23 16.24
CA VAL A 259 -22.27 -16.04 16.53
C VAL A 259 -23.33 -15.13 17.08
N ASP A 260 -23.61 -15.33 18.37
CA ASP A 260 -24.46 -14.45 19.14
C ASP A 260 -23.93 -13.03 18.87
N PRO A 261 -24.65 -12.19 18.11
CA PRO A 261 -24.21 -10.82 17.91
C PRO A 261 -24.25 -10.05 19.23
N SER A 262 -24.81 -10.64 20.29
CA SER A 262 -25.15 -10.03 21.57
C SER A 262 -24.28 -10.46 22.75
N GLN A 263 -23.29 -11.33 22.59
CA GLN A 263 -22.26 -11.50 23.62
C GLN A 263 -21.04 -10.63 23.31
N PRO A 264 -20.95 -9.42 23.90
CA PRO A 264 -19.73 -8.64 23.78
C PRO A 264 -18.56 -9.47 24.31
N LYS A 265 -17.43 -9.44 23.61
CA LYS A 265 -16.15 -9.87 24.18
C LYS A 265 -15.93 -9.05 25.45
N ILE A 266 -16.11 -9.67 26.61
CA ILE A 266 -15.72 -9.09 27.89
C ILE A 266 -14.22 -9.34 28.00
N VAL A 267 -13.44 -8.31 27.69
CA VAL A 267 -12.02 -8.27 28.01
C VAL A 267 -11.90 -7.53 29.32
N ASP A 268 -11.76 -8.28 30.41
CA ASP A 268 -11.41 -7.71 31.71
C ASP A 268 -9.89 -7.52 31.73
N VAL A 269 -9.46 -6.30 31.38
CA VAL A 269 -8.06 -5.88 31.51
C VAL A 269 -7.93 -5.26 32.90
N SER A 270 -7.22 -5.94 33.80
CA SER A 270 -6.85 -5.35 35.09
C SER A 270 -5.88 -4.19 34.85
N ASP A 271 -6.29 -2.97 35.22
CA ASP A 271 -5.43 -1.78 35.15
C ASP A 271 -4.24 -1.94 36.11
N GLY A 272 -3.10 -2.35 35.55
CA GLY A 272 -1.81 -2.37 36.20
C GLY A 272 -0.85 -1.44 35.48
N GLU A 273 -0.31 -0.47 36.23
CA GLU A 273 0.77 0.44 35.84
C GLU A 273 0.43 1.46 34.75
N ILE A 274 -0.07 2.62 35.17
CA ILE A 274 -0.24 3.79 34.31
C ILE A 274 1.13 4.43 34.06
N GLU A 275 1.68 4.27 32.86
CA GLU A 275 2.81 5.08 32.39
C GLU A 275 2.32 6.40 31.79
N PHE A 276 2.86 7.51 32.29
CA PHE A 276 2.61 8.84 31.73
C PHE A 276 3.81 9.27 30.88
N THR A 277 3.63 9.33 29.57
CA THR A 277 4.68 9.77 28.63
C THR A 277 4.23 11.02 27.88
N GLN A 278 4.97 12.12 28.01
CA GLN A 278 4.71 13.35 27.27
C GLN A 278 5.37 13.26 25.88
N ARG A 279 4.61 12.80 24.86
CA ARG A 279 5.07 12.81 23.46
C ARG A 279 4.97 14.21 22.86
N LYS A 280 6.04 14.70 22.22
CA LYS A 280 5.95 15.85 21.29
C LYS A 280 5.18 15.39 20.06
N ALA A 281 4.18 16.15 19.63
CA ALA A 281 3.28 15.75 18.55
C ALA A 281 4.04 15.54 17.22
N ASN A 282 4.13 14.29 16.76
CA ASN A 282 4.58 13.95 15.40
C ASN A 282 3.40 14.06 14.41
N LEU A 283 2.89 15.29 14.22
CA LEU A 283 1.95 15.65 13.14
C LEU A 283 2.71 15.99 11.83
N LYS A 284 3.81 15.29 11.57
CA LYS A 284 4.93 15.78 10.74
C LYS A 284 4.89 15.38 9.25
N GLU A 285 3.77 14.95 8.66
CA GLU A 285 3.74 14.71 7.20
C GLU A 285 2.70 15.56 6.45
N VAL A 286 1.47 15.66 6.96
CA VAL A 286 0.39 16.38 6.26
C VAL A 286 0.64 17.89 6.20
N ASP A 287 1.41 18.45 7.15
CA ASP A 287 1.75 19.88 7.20
C ASP A 287 3.16 20.21 6.67
N MET A 288 3.91 19.23 6.13
CA MET A 288 5.28 19.47 5.61
C MET A 288 5.30 20.39 4.40
N ALA A 289 4.43 20.13 3.42
CA ALA A 289 4.38 20.94 2.20
C ALA A 289 3.92 22.38 2.51
N ALA A 290 2.99 22.55 3.45
CA ALA A 290 2.51 23.85 3.88
C ALA A 290 3.57 24.60 4.72
N TYR A 291 4.25 23.92 5.63
CA TYR A 291 5.36 24.47 6.40
C TYR A 291 6.53 24.86 5.49
N LYS A 292 6.91 24.00 4.54
CA LYS A 292 7.95 24.27 3.54
C LYS A 292 7.63 25.53 2.72
N ARG A 293 6.37 25.71 2.30
CA ARG A 293 5.93 26.93 1.61
C ARG A 293 6.03 28.18 2.49
N ARG A 294 5.61 28.11 3.76
CA ARG A 294 5.72 29.24 4.69
C ARG A 294 7.16 29.62 4.98
N VAL A 295 8.04 28.61 5.12
CA VAL A 295 9.49 28.80 5.25
C VAL A 295 10.04 29.46 3.99
N GLU A 296 9.68 28.98 2.80
CA GLU A 296 10.12 29.54 1.52
C GLU A 296 9.67 31.00 1.34
N GLU A 297 8.43 31.32 1.70
CA GLU A 297 7.88 32.69 1.68
C GLU A 297 8.64 33.61 2.65
N ALA A 298 8.80 33.19 3.91
CA ALA A 298 9.55 33.95 4.91
C ALA A 298 11.01 34.21 4.49
N LEU A 299 11.67 33.20 3.90
CA LEU A 299 13.04 33.34 3.42
C LEU A 299 13.15 34.23 2.17
N LYS A 300 12.13 34.23 1.29
CA LYS A 300 12.07 35.13 0.12
C LYS A 300 11.91 36.59 0.51
N GLU A 301 11.07 36.89 1.51
CA GLU A 301 10.89 38.27 2.00
C GLU A 301 12.17 38.82 2.64
N LEU A 302 12.91 37.97 3.34
CA LEU A 302 14.17 38.30 4.01
C LEU A 302 15.39 38.32 3.09
N PHE A 303 15.21 37.98 1.82
CA PHE A 303 16.30 37.84 0.86
C PHE A 303 17.02 39.15 0.56
N THR A 304 16.29 40.27 0.55
CA THR A 304 16.84 41.61 0.29
C THR A 304 17.49 42.23 1.52
N SER A 305 17.12 41.78 2.72
CA SER A 305 17.57 42.37 4.00
C SER A 305 18.66 41.57 4.71
N SER A 306 18.81 40.27 4.40
CA SER A 306 19.76 39.39 5.07
C SER A 306 21.02 39.11 4.24
N PRO A 307 22.22 39.58 4.69
CA PRO A 307 23.48 39.24 4.02
C PRO A 307 23.80 37.75 4.11
N THR A 308 23.33 37.05 5.14
CA THR A 308 23.53 35.60 5.29
C THR A 308 22.81 34.80 4.20
N LEU A 309 21.57 35.18 3.84
CA LEU A 309 20.83 34.50 2.77
C LEU A 309 21.46 34.71 1.40
N GLN A 310 22.02 35.90 1.16
CA GLN A 310 22.74 36.21 -0.07
C GLN A 310 24.00 35.36 -0.21
N LYS A 311 24.75 35.17 0.89
CA LYS A 311 25.90 34.25 0.93
C LYS A 311 25.49 32.79 0.65
N ILE A 312 24.40 32.31 1.26
CA ILE A 312 23.90 30.94 1.03
C ILE A 312 23.53 30.71 -0.44
N ARG A 313 22.90 31.71 -1.09
CA ARG A 313 22.51 31.64 -2.52
C ARG A 313 23.71 31.76 -3.47
N ALA A 314 24.71 32.56 -3.11
CA ALA A 314 25.96 32.71 -3.86
C ALA A 314 26.88 31.48 -3.73
N GLY A 315 26.60 30.57 -2.80
CA GLY A 315 27.44 29.39 -2.55
C GLY A 315 28.66 29.69 -1.68
N GLU A 316 28.69 30.83 -1.01
CA GLU A 316 29.77 31.20 -0.09
C GLU A 316 29.65 30.45 1.25
N PRO A 317 30.78 30.15 1.93
CA PRO A 317 30.76 29.50 3.24
C PRO A 317 30.13 30.42 4.30
N VAL A 318 29.28 29.85 5.14
CA VAL A 318 28.53 30.56 6.18
C VAL A 318 28.96 30.07 7.56
N THR A 319 29.14 30.98 8.51
CA THR A 319 29.53 30.60 9.88
C THR A 319 28.33 30.19 10.73
N ALA A 320 28.56 29.41 11.79
CA ALA A 320 27.51 29.04 12.74
C ALA A 320 26.84 30.27 13.40
N GLY A 321 27.59 31.35 13.61
CA GLY A 321 27.06 32.62 14.14
C GLY A 321 26.09 33.29 13.17
N ASP A 322 26.39 33.29 11.88
CA ASP A 322 25.52 33.85 10.84
C ASP A 322 24.19 33.08 10.72
N LEU A 323 24.24 31.75 10.87
CA LEU A 323 23.05 30.88 10.85
C LEU A 323 22.16 31.09 12.09
N ASN A 324 22.75 31.31 13.26
CA ASN A 324 22.00 31.62 14.47
C ASN A 324 21.34 33.01 14.40
N ALA A 325 22.05 33.99 13.83
CA ALA A 325 21.50 35.33 13.59
C ALA A 325 20.32 35.27 12.60
N LEU A 326 20.46 34.49 11.52
CA LEU A 326 19.38 34.27 10.55
C LEU A 326 18.16 33.58 11.19
N THR A 327 18.39 32.55 12.01
CA THR A 327 17.32 31.84 12.71
C THR A 327 16.58 32.77 13.67
N SER A 328 17.29 33.60 14.41
CA SER A 328 16.71 34.59 15.32
C SER A 328 15.90 35.65 14.57
N LEU A 329 16.38 36.10 13.41
CA LEU A 329 15.71 37.08 12.57
C LEU A 329 14.40 36.53 11.98
N VAL A 330 14.43 35.30 11.46
CA VAL A 330 13.23 34.61 10.95
C VAL A 330 12.20 34.41 12.05
N LEU A 331 12.61 33.97 13.24
CA LEU A 331 11.71 33.78 14.39
C LEU A 331 11.10 35.10 14.88
N THR A 332 11.82 36.22 14.75
CA THR A 332 11.33 37.55 15.16
C THR A 332 10.25 38.07 14.22
N GLN A 333 10.39 37.86 12.90
CA GLN A 333 9.42 38.33 11.91
C GLN A 333 8.29 37.34 11.65
N HIS A 334 8.59 36.04 11.77
CA HIS A 334 7.63 34.94 11.60
C HIS A 334 7.72 33.98 12.79
N PRO A 335 6.98 34.24 13.90
CA PRO A 335 7.02 33.41 15.10
C PRO A 335 6.61 31.94 14.89
N GLY A 336 5.94 31.65 13.76
CA GLY A 336 5.51 30.31 13.36
C GLY A 336 6.52 29.54 12.49
N VAL A 337 7.69 30.11 12.17
CA VAL A 337 8.71 29.51 11.30
C VAL A 337 10.01 29.33 12.09
N ASN A 338 10.24 28.12 12.60
CA ASN A 338 11.49 27.77 13.28
C ASN A 338 12.43 27.00 12.34
N LEU A 339 13.58 27.58 12.03
CA LEU A 339 14.59 26.95 11.17
C LEU A 339 15.29 25.76 11.85
N GLU A 340 15.33 25.68 13.18
CA GLU A 340 15.85 24.51 13.89
C GLU A 340 14.93 23.30 13.74
N LEU A 341 13.62 23.55 13.62
CA LEU A 341 12.65 22.51 13.32
C LEU A 341 12.91 21.90 11.93
N LEU A 342 13.47 22.67 10.97
CA LEU A 342 13.91 22.11 9.68
C LEU A 342 15.00 21.06 9.87
N LYS A 343 15.99 21.27 10.75
CA LYS A 343 17.01 20.25 11.02
C LYS A 343 16.39 18.94 11.52
N GLU A 344 15.35 19.02 12.36
CA GLU A 344 14.63 17.84 12.84
C GLU A 344 13.84 17.09 11.76
N PHE A 345 13.53 17.72 10.62
CA PHE A 345 12.82 17.07 9.52
C PHE A 345 13.79 16.42 8.51
N TYR A 346 15.02 16.91 8.41
CA TYR A 346 16.05 16.41 7.51
C TYR A 346 17.10 15.54 8.22
N ILE A 347 16.72 14.91 9.35
CA ILE A 347 17.62 14.06 10.17
C ILE A 347 18.25 12.94 9.33
N GLU A 348 17.51 12.37 8.38
CA GLU A 348 17.99 11.30 7.49
C GLU A 348 19.14 11.74 6.57
N THR A 349 19.24 13.04 6.26
CA THR A 349 20.25 13.57 5.32
C THR A 349 21.50 14.12 6.00
N ALA A 350 21.52 14.21 7.35
CA ALA A 350 22.59 14.83 8.15
C ALA A 350 23.08 16.20 7.62
N ALA A 351 22.21 16.91 6.90
CA ALA A 351 22.58 18.10 6.14
C ALA A 351 22.75 19.32 7.05
N PRO A 352 23.83 20.11 6.89
CA PRO A 352 23.95 21.40 7.55
C PRO A 352 22.83 22.36 7.12
N LEU A 353 22.43 23.28 8.00
CA LEU A 353 21.25 24.14 7.81
C LEU A 353 21.32 25.04 6.57
N ASP A 354 22.51 25.50 6.21
CA ASP A 354 22.78 26.28 5.00
C ASP A 354 22.45 25.49 3.73
N PHE A 355 22.70 24.18 3.69
CA PHE A 355 22.32 23.32 2.55
C PHE A 355 20.80 23.11 2.48
N ILE A 356 20.15 22.94 3.63
CA ILE A 356 18.69 22.82 3.68
C ILE A 356 18.06 24.10 3.14
N ILE A 357 18.51 25.27 3.59
CA ILE A 357 18.05 26.58 3.10
C ILE A 357 18.33 26.75 1.61
N ARG A 358 19.52 26.33 1.13
CA ARG A 358 19.88 26.37 -0.29
C ARG A 358 18.96 25.48 -1.15
N SER A 359 18.53 24.34 -0.63
CA SER A 359 17.59 23.45 -1.33
C SER A 359 16.18 24.02 -1.45
N LEU A 360 15.81 24.98 -0.60
CA LEU A 360 14.51 25.64 -0.60
C LEU A 360 14.47 26.86 -1.51
N ILE A 361 15.55 27.63 -1.58
CA ILE A 361 15.60 28.92 -2.29
C ILE A 361 16.27 28.79 -3.68
N GLY A 362 17.07 27.74 -3.90
CA GLY A 362 17.91 27.59 -5.07
C GLY A 362 19.16 28.49 -5.03
N MET A 363 20.01 28.37 -6.05
CA MET A 363 21.25 29.14 -6.20
C MET A 363 21.11 30.26 -7.23
N ASP A 364 22.03 31.22 -7.19
CA ASP A 364 22.10 32.28 -8.18
C ASP A 364 22.55 31.71 -9.54
N PRO A 365 21.76 31.84 -10.64
CA PRO A 365 22.13 31.30 -11.94
C PRO A 365 23.47 31.81 -12.47
N GLU A 366 23.84 33.06 -12.19
CA GLU A 366 25.12 33.63 -12.64
C GLU A 366 26.31 33.07 -11.85
N ALA A 367 26.14 32.85 -10.54
CA ALA A 367 27.14 32.18 -9.72
C ALA A 367 27.37 30.73 -10.20
N VAL A 368 26.29 29.98 -10.47
CA VAL A 368 26.37 28.62 -11.01
C VAL A 368 27.11 28.62 -12.36
N LYS A 369 26.75 29.51 -13.30
CA LYS A 369 27.46 29.64 -14.59
C LYS A 369 28.95 29.93 -14.43
N CYS A 370 29.34 30.75 -13.45
CA CYS A 370 30.74 31.08 -13.19
C CYS A 370 31.56 29.83 -12.82
N HIS A 371 31.01 28.93 -12.01
CA HIS A 371 31.66 27.66 -11.67
C HIS A 371 31.86 26.74 -12.90
N PHE A 372 30.92 26.74 -13.85
CA PHE A 372 31.05 25.99 -15.11
C PHE A 372 31.85 26.74 -16.19
N ALA A 373 32.14 28.03 -16.02
CA ALA A 373 32.89 28.82 -17.02
C ALA A 373 34.32 28.31 -17.19
N LEU A 374 34.96 27.86 -16.11
CA LEU A 374 36.30 27.24 -16.16
C LEU A 374 36.29 25.94 -16.95
N PHE A 375 35.23 25.14 -16.85
CA PHE A 375 35.06 23.90 -17.62
C PHE A 375 34.92 24.19 -19.11
N VAL A 376 34.09 25.17 -19.49
CA VAL A 376 33.88 25.57 -20.89
C VAL A 376 35.14 26.22 -21.49
N GLN A 377 35.94 26.94 -20.69
CA GLN A 377 37.22 27.49 -21.14
C GLN A 377 38.28 26.40 -21.35
N ARG A 378 38.30 25.36 -20.49
CA ARG A 378 39.23 24.23 -20.59
C ARG A 378 38.92 23.33 -21.79
N TYR A 379 37.65 23.19 -22.14
CA TYR A 379 37.19 22.36 -23.24
C TYR A 379 36.40 23.20 -24.27
N PRO A 380 37.07 23.87 -25.23
CA PRO A 380 36.40 24.72 -26.22
C PRO A 380 35.68 23.94 -27.35
N LYS A 381 35.81 22.61 -27.40
CA LYS A 381 35.21 21.72 -28.43
C LYS A 381 34.05 20.88 -27.89
N ILE A 382 33.17 21.48 -27.09
CA ILE A 382 31.99 20.80 -26.54
C ILE A 382 30.92 20.66 -27.62
N THR A 383 30.27 19.50 -27.70
CA THR A 383 29.21 19.20 -28.68
C THR A 383 27.87 19.85 -28.28
N ALA A 384 26.92 19.92 -29.22
CA ALA A 384 25.59 20.47 -28.94
C ALA A 384 24.85 19.71 -27.83
N ASN A 385 24.96 18.37 -27.80
CA ASN A 385 24.35 17.53 -26.76
C ASN A 385 24.98 17.76 -25.38
N GLN A 386 26.31 17.91 -25.32
CA GLN A 386 27.01 18.22 -24.08
C GLN A 386 26.67 19.63 -23.58
N THR A 387 26.54 20.61 -24.47
CA THR A 387 26.11 21.97 -24.11
C THR A 387 24.69 21.98 -23.53
N LEU A 388 23.78 21.21 -24.15
CA LEU A 388 22.41 21.04 -23.64
C LEU A 388 22.41 20.37 -22.26
N PHE A 389 23.21 19.31 -22.07
CA PHE A 389 23.34 18.63 -20.78
C PHE A 389 23.86 19.57 -19.69
N LEU A 390 24.90 20.36 -19.99
CA LEU A 390 25.42 21.38 -19.06
C LEU A 390 24.35 22.43 -18.72
N SER A 391 23.55 22.86 -19.69
CA SER A 391 22.46 23.81 -19.42
C SER A 391 21.37 23.22 -18.53
N LEU A 392 21.01 21.94 -18.73
CA LEU A 392 20.05 21.23 -17.87
C LEU A 392 20.59 21.08 -16.45
N LEU A 393 21.88 20.75 -16.33
CA LEU A 393 22.57 20.61 -15.04
C LEU A 393 22.63 21.95 -14.30
N GLN A 394 23.05 23.02 -14.98
CA GLN A 394 23.08 24.39 -14.42
C GLN A 394 21.69 24.83 -13.97
N ASN A 395 20.65 24.59 -14.78
CA ASN A 395 19.27 24.92 -14.42
C ASN A 395 18.76 24.08 -13.23
N HIS A 396 19.13 22.81 -13.15
CA HIS A 396 18.78 21.95 -12.02
C HIS A 396 19.45 22.45 -10.73
N ILE A 397 20.75 22.74 -10.76
CA ILE A 397 21.49 23.26 -9.60
C ILE A 397 20.97 24.66 -9.20
N ALA A 398 20.68 25.53 -10.16
CA ALA A 398 20.10 26.84 -9.87
C ALA A 398 18.71 26.74 -9.21
N LYS A 399 17.90 25.75 -9.59
CA LYS A 399 16.54 25.58 -9.06
C LYS A 399 16.48 24.85 -7.73
N TYR A 400 17.28 23.80 -7.56
CA TYR A 400 17.20 22.89 -6.41
C TYR A 400 18.39 23.01 -5.45
N GLY A 401 19.40 23.82 -5.79
CA GLY A 401 20.53 24.15 -4.93
C GLY A 401 21.57 23.04 -4.71
N THR A 402 21.22 21.78 -5.02
CA THR A 402 22.08 20.61 -4.97
C THR A 402 21.78 19.65 -6.12
N VAL A 403 22.69 18.73 -6.39
CA VAL A 403 22.48 17.63 -7.33
C VAL A 403 23.15 16.35 -6.82
N GLU A 404 22.37 15.27 -6.76
CA GLU A 404 22.85 13.93 -6.43
C GLU A 404 23.31 13.22 -7.70
N LEU A 405 24.40 12.45 -7.64
CA LEU A 405 24.95 11.74 -8.80
C LEU A 405 23.91 10.78 -9.42
N ALA A 406 23.11 10.12 -8.59
CA ALA A 406 22.07 9.20 -9.06
C ALA A 406 21.05 9.87 -10.01
N LYS A 407 20.73 11.16 -9.76
CA LYS A 407 19.77 11.90 -10.58
C LYS A 407 20.27 12.22 -11.99
N LEU A 408 21.57 12.12 -12.24
CA LEU A 408 22.15 12.31 -13.58
C LEU A 408 21.79 11.16 -14.54
N TYR A 409 21.28 10.04 -14.00
CA TYR A 409 20.80 8.87 -14.74
C TYR A 409 19.27 8.78 -14.76
N GLU A 410 18.57 9.85 -14.39
CA GLU A 410 17.11 9.96 -14.42
C GLU A 410 16.64 11.09 -15.36
N PRO A 411 15.37 11.10 -15.80
CA PRO A 411 14.80 12.24 -16.51
C PRO A 411 14.88 13.51 -15.63
N PRO A 412 15.29 14.68 -16.15
CA PRO A 412 15.40 15.06 -17.57
C PRO A 412 16.74 14.77 -18.24
N PHE A 413 17.76 14.26 -17.52
CA PHE A 413 19.11 14.07 -18.08
C PHE A 413 19.17 12.92 -19.10
N THR A 414 18.37 11.87 -18.88
CA THR A 414 18.26 10.74 -19.81
C THR A 414 17.49 11.04 -21.10
N THR A 415 16.91 12.25 -21.24
CA THR A 415 16.25 12.67 -22.49
C THR A 415 17.24 12.99 -23.61
N ILE A 416 18.50 13.27 -23.27
CA ILE A 416 19.58 13.54 -24.23
C ILE A 416 20.22 12.22 -24.68
N ASN A 417 20.49 11.32 -23.72
CA ASN A 417 21.00 9.98 -23.98
C ASN A 417 20.49 9.02 -22.89
N SER A 418 20.10 7.79 -23.25
CA SER A 418 19.63 6.76 -22.32
C SER A 418 20.63 6.42 -21.22
N ASP A 419 21.92 6.59 -21.51
CA ASP A 419 23.02 6.30 -20.57
C ASP A 419 23.44 7.53 -19.74
N GLY A 420 22.65 8.62 -19.78
CA GLY A 420 22.84 9.80 -18.92
C GLY A 420 24.19 10.50 -19.16
N LEU A 421 24.95 10.71 -18.08
CA LEU A 421 26.25 11.39 -18.11
C LEU A 421 27.26 10.67 -19.02
N ASP A 422 27.37 9.35 -18.84
CA ASP A 422 28.36 8.50 -19.54
C ASP A 422 28.04 8.32 -21.03
N GLY A 423 26.77 8.53 -21.41
CA GLY A 423 26.35 8.55 -22.81
C GLY A 423 26.62 9.89 -23.52
N VAL A 424 26.77 10.99 -22.80
CA VAL A 424 26.94 12.34 -23.37
C VAL A 424 28.40 12.78 -23.38
N PHE A 425 29.19 12.35 -22.39
CA PHE A 425 30.62 12.60 -22.32
C PHE A 425 31.37 11.28 -22.50
N THR A 426 32.14 11.15 -23.59
CA THR A 426 32.92 9.93 -23.89
C THR A 426 34.38 10.04 -23.43
N ASP A 427 34.78 11.19 -22.89
CA ASP A 427 36.13 11.49 -22.41
C ASP A 427 36.13 11.40 -20.88
N GLU A 428 36.84 10.42 -20.33
CA GLU A 428 36.92 10.18 -18.89
C GLU A 428 37.41 11.42 -18.12
N GLN A 429 38.31 12.23 -18.71
CA GLN A 429 38.79 13.45 -18.05
C GLN A 429 37.71 14.53 -17.95
N GLN A 430 36.81 14.61 -18.93
CA GLN A 430 35.69 15.56 -18.90
C GLN A 430 34.66 15.14 -17.85
N ILE A 431 34.43 13.83 -17.69
CA ILE A 431 33.55 13.28 -16.66
C ILE A 431 34.12 13.60 -15.28
N ASP A 432 35.39 13.32 -15.03
CA ASP A 432 36.04 13.57 -13.74
C ASP A 432 36.07 15.05 -13.35
N ASP A 433 36.40 15.94 -14.30
CA ASP A 433 36.37 17.38 -14.08
C ASP A 433 34.95 17.89 -13.79
N LEU A 434 33.93 17.34 -14.47
CA LEU A 434 32.54 17.70 -14.25
C LEU A 434 32.04 17.20 -12.89
N LEU A 435 32.39 15.97 -12.52
CA LEU A 435 32.08 15.39 -11.21
C LEU A 435 32.75 16.20 -10.08
N THR A 436 33.97 16.68 -10.28
CA THR A 436 34.67 17.54 -9.33
C THR A 436 33.92 18.85 -9.12
N ILE A 437 33.40 19.47 -10.18
CA ILE A 437 32.56 20.67 -10.08
C ILE A 437 31.25 20.35 -9.35
N ILE A 438 30.61 19.23 -9.70
CA ILE A 438 29.35 18.80 -9.08
C ILE A 438 29.53 18.53 -7.58
N GLN A 439 30.66 17.94 -7.15
CA GLN A 439 30.98 17.68 -5.75
C GLN A 439 31.03 18.96 -4.90
N THR A 440 31.37 20.11 -5.48
CA THR A 440 31.32 21.40 -4.76
C THR A 440 29.90 21.83 -4.39
N PHE A 441 28.89 21.29 -5.08
CA PHE A 441 27.46 21.52 -4.82
C PHE A 441 26.78 20.36 -4.09
N GLN A 442 27.53 19.32 -3.71
CA GLN A 442 27.00 18.15 -2.99
C GLN A 442 27.04 18.35 -1.48
N LEU A 443 26.16 17.61 -0.79
CA LEU A 443 26.17 17.48 0.65
C LEU A 443 27.48 16.81 1.11
N PRO A 444 28.12 17.25 2.20
CA PRO A 444 29.22 16.50 2.78
C PRO A 444 28.70 15.12 3.21
N HIS A 445 29.08 14.08 2.47
CA HIS A 445 28.85 12.70 2.90
C HIS A 445 29.74 12.42 4.11
N ASN A 446 29.12 12.11 5.25
CA ASN A 446 29.84 11.61 6.39
C ASN A 446 30.43 10.23 6.01
N LYS A 447 31.73 10.18 5.73
CA LYS A 447 32.48 8.94 5.52
C LYS A 447 32.64 8.19 6.85
N GLU A 448 31.55 7.70 7.43
CA GLU A 448 31.60 6.83 8.62
C GLU A 448 30.51 5.75 8.59
N PHE A 449 30.31 5.05 7.47
CA PHE A 449 29.66 3.73 7.47
C PHE A 449 30.27 2.86 6.38
N ALA A 450 31.56 2.53 6.53
CA ALA A 450 32.22 1.46 5.77
C ALA A 450 33.40 0.90 6.56
N SER A 451 33.12 0.36 7.76
CA SER A 451 33.90 -0.74 8.35
C SER A 451 33.17 -1.30 9.57
N ALA A 452 32.27 -2.26 9.32
CA ALA A 452 31.91 -3.33 10.25
C ALA A 452 31.29 -4.47 9.44
#